data_AF-W6U785-F1
#
_entry.id   AF-W6U785-F1
#
_cell.length_a   1.000
_cell.length_b   1.000
_cell.length_c   1.000
_cell.angle_alpha   90.00
_cell.angle_beta   90.00
_cell.angle_gamma   90.00
#
_symmetry.space_group_name_H-M   'P 1'
#
loop_
_entity.id
_entity.type
_entity.pdbx_description
1 polymer ?
#
loop_
_entity_poly.entity_id
_entity_poly.type
_entity_poly.pdbx_seq_one_letter_code
_entity_poly.pdbx_strand_id
1 'polypeptide(L)'
;MRLRNGNNGVKSNCKTDDGDKYDLKALGHDLSGGADLKLRIENKQVKLVINSKEVFKTQYHKSIGKIMGIRLTIAGIGYFDSLQITDLKTKETF
;
A
#
# COMPACT_ATOMS: atom_id res chain seq x y z
N MET A 1 -1.31 -0.97 -46.36
CA MET A 1 -2.10 -1.19 -45.14
C MET A 1 -1.25 -0.80 -43.94
N ARG A 2 -1.57 0.30 -43.24
CA ARG A 2 -0.80 0.80 -42.08
C ARG A 2 -1.63 0.57 -40.82
N LEU A 3 -1.13 -0.22 -39.89
CA LEU A 3 -1.77 -0.46 -38.59
C LEU A 3 -1.35 0.65 -37.62
N ARG A 4 -2.33 1.43 -37.13
CA ARG A 4 -2.15 2.36 -36.01
C ARG A 4 -2.18 1.54 -34.72
N ASN A 5 -1.07 1.52 -33.99
CA ASN A 5 -0.99 0.90 -32.67
C ASN A 5 -1.47 1.89 -31.61
N GLY A 6 -2.74 1.78 -31.22
CA GLY A 6 -3.34 2.56 -30.14
C GLY A 6 -3.14 1.87 -28.79
N ASN A 7 -1.95 2.02 -28.20
CA ASN A 7 -1.74 1.60 -26.80
C ASN A 7 -2.25 2.69 -25.85
N ASN A 8 -3.55 2.65 -25.54
CA ASN A 8 -4.10 3.29 -24.34
C ASN A 8 -3.70 2.45 -23.12
N GLY A 9 -2.44 2.57 -22.71
CA GLY A 9 -1.97 2.01 -21.46
C GLY A 9 -2.59 2.77 -20.29
N VAL A 10 -3.52 2.14 -19.57
CA VAL A 10 -3.92 2.58 -18.24
C VAL A 10 -2.67 2.52 -17.35
N LYS A 11 -2.05 3.67 -17.12
CA LYS A 11 -0.94 3.79 -16.17
C LYS A 11 -1.52 3.68 -14.76
N SER A 12 -1.55 2.47 -14.21
CA SER A 12 -1.67 2.26 -12.77
C SER A 12 -0.50 3.00 -12.12
N ASN A 13 -0.79 3.99 -11.27
CA ASN A 13 0.20 4.79 -10.55
C ASN A 13 0.82 3.99 -9.39
N CYS A 14 1.38 2.82 -9.73
CA CYS A 14 2.11 1.95 -8.83
C CYS A 14 3.48 2.59 -8.55
N LYS A 15 3.63 3.20 -7.38
CA LYS A 15 4.97 3.53 -6.86
C LYS A 15 5.50 2.26 -6.19
N THR A 16 6.52 1.66 -6.78
CA THR A 16 7.28 0.57 -6.19
C THR A 16 8.60 1.14 -5.73
N ASP A 17 8.85 1.13 -4.43
CA ASP A 17 10.17 1.44 -3.90
C ASP A 17 11.04 0.18 -4.03
N ASP A 18 12.09 0.28 -4.85
CA ASP A 18 13.05 -0.76 -5.12
C ASP A 18 14.11 -0.82 -4.01
N GLY A 19 14.32 -1.99 -3.42
CA GLY A 19 15.29 -2.19 -2.33
C GLY A 19 16.74 -1.91 -2.73
N ASP A 20 17.06 -1.95 -4.03
CA ASP A 20 18.39 -1.58 -4.54
C ASP A 20 18.59 -0.06 -4.58
N LYS A 21 17.50 0.72 -4.54
CA LYS A 21 17.54 2.19 -4.68
C LYS A 21 17.15 2.93 -3.41
N TYR A 22 16.42 2.30 -2.50
CA TYR A 22 15.92 2.91 -1.29
C TYR A 22 16.27 2.07 -0.07
N ASP A 23 16.69 2.73 1.01
CA ASP A 23 16.94 2.05 2.29
C ASP A 23 15.61 1.60 2.91
N LEU A 24 15.24 0.34 2.66
CA LEU A 24 14.03 -0.29 3.18
C LEU A 24 14.22 -0.89 4.57
N LYS A 25 15.37 -0.69 5.25
CA LYS A 25 15.63 -1.29 6.57
C LYS A 25 14.59 -0.89 7.60
N ALA A 26 14.02 0.32 7.50
CA ALA A 26 12.94 0.78 8.37
C ALA A 26 11.65 -0.05 8.25
N LEU A 27 11.44 -0.74 7.12
CA LEU A 27 10.33 -1.67 6.91
C LEU A 27 10.63 -3.08 7.43
N GLY A 28 11.91 -3.39 7.69
CA GLY A 28 12.35 -4.66 8.26
C GLY A 28 11.93 -4.75 9.73
N HIS A 29 10.84 -5.47 9.98
CA HIS A 29 10.36 -5.76 11.32
C HIS A 29 10.24 -7.28 11.51
N ASP A 30 10.54 -7.74 12.73
CA ASP A 30 10.24 -9.12 13.12
C ASP A 30 8.72 -9.26 13.30
N LEU A 31 8.12 -10.11 12.46
CA LEU A 31 6.69 -10.42 12.46
C LEU A 31 6.43 -11.88 12.89
N SER A 32 7.44 -12.59 13.38
CA SER A 32 7.34 -14.02 13.73
C SER A 32 6.29 -14.31 14.80
N GLY A 33 6.10 -13.38 15.74
CA GLY A 33 5.04 -13.45 16.77
C GLY A 33 3.70 -12.83 16.34
N GLY A 34 3.56 -12.43 15.07
CA GLY A 34 2.45 -11.59 14.61
C GLY A 34 2.68 -10.09 14.85
N ALA A 35 1.89 -9.25 14.19
CA ALA A 35 1.93 -7.81 14.36
C ALA A 35 0.65 -7.13 13.83
N ASP A 36 0.35 -5.95 14.38
CA ASP A 36 -0.68 -5.07 13.85
C ASP A 36 -0.10 -4.15 12.78
N LEU A 37 -0.55 -4.32 11.54
CA LEU A 37 -0.20 -3.45 10.41
C LEU A 37 -1.35 -2.47 10.13
N LYS A 38 -1.02 -1.18 10.11
CA LYS A 38 -1.98 -0.12 9.80
C LYS A 38 -1.45 0.80 8.72
N LEU A 39 -2.11 0.80 7.57
CA LEU A 39 -1.89 1.76 6.48
C LEU A 39 -2.91 2.90 6.62
N ARG A 40 -2.45 4.12 6.92
CA ARG A 40 -3.30 5.30 7.08
C ARG A 40 -3.08 6.28 5.94
N ILE A 41 -4.17 6.67 5.29
CA ILE A 41 -4.15 7.63 4.18
C ILE A 41 -4.98 8.85 4.56
N GLU A 42 -4.34 10.00 4.71
CA GLU A 42 -4.98 11.25 5.13
C GLU A 42 -4.33 12.43 4.40
N ASN A 43 -5.13 13.31 3.78
CA ASN A 43 -4.62 14.48 3.05
C ASN A 43 -3.51 14.16 2.03
N LYS A 44 -3.66 13.05 1.30
CA LYS A 44 -2.68 12.51 0.34
C LYS A 44 -1.33 12.06 0.94
N GLN A 45 -1.22 12.01 2.26
CA GLN A 45 -0.12 11.39 2.98
C GLN A 45 -0.48 9.95 3.30
N VAL A 46 0.47 9.05 3.09
CA VAL A 46 0.37 7.63 3.40
C VAL A 46 1.37 7.32 4.51
N LYS A 47 0.90 6.69 5.57
CA LYS A 47 1.71 6.25 6.71
C LYS A 47 1.50 4.77 6.92
N LEU A 48 2.59 4.03 7.09
CA LEU A 48 2.56 2.65 7.55
C LEU A 48 3.01 2.61 9.00
N VAL A 49 2.21 1.95 9.83
CA VAL A 49 2.45 1.79 11.26
C VAL A 49 2.46 0.29 11.57
N ILE A 50 3.49 -0.16 12.28
CA ILE A 50 3.61 -1.54 12.78
C ILE A 50 3.68 -1.48 14.31
N ASN A 51 2.80 -2.19 15.01
CA ASN A 51 2.74 -2.22 16.47
C ASN A 51 2.83 -0.81 17.10
N SER A 52 2.04 0.14 16.56
CA SER A 52 2.00 1.57 16.95
C SER A 52 3.21 2.44 16.60
N LYS A 53 4.25 1.89 15.96
CA LYS A 53 5.41 2.67 15.47
C LYS A 53 5.24 3.04 14.00
N GLU A 54 5.38 4.32 13.64
CA GLU A 54 5.46 4.75 12.23
C GLU A 54 6.78 4.24 11.63
N VAL A 55 6.68 3.38 10.63
CA VAL A 55 7.83 2.74 9.98
C VAL A 55 8.09 3.29 8.58
N PHE A 56 7.08 3.92 7.96
CA PHE A 56 7.19 4.52 6.65
C PHE A 56 6.17 5.63 6.45
N LYS A 57 6.58 6.67 5.71
CA LYS A 57 5.73 7.81 5.36
C LYS A 57 6.06 8.29 3.96
N THR A 58 5.02 8.49 3.14
CA THR A 58 5.15 9.04 1.79
C THR A 58 3.96 9.93 1.45
N GLN A 59 4.03 10.63 0.31
CA GLN A 59 2.92 11.40 -0.23
C GLN A 59 2.71 11.11 -1.71
N TYR A 60 1.46 11.21 -2.15
CA TYR A 60 1.11 11.15 -3.56
C TYR A 60 0.52 12.48 -4.04
N HIS A 61 0.86 12.88 -5.26
CA HIS A 61 0.39 14.15 -5.83
C HIS A 61 -0.91 13.97 -6.63
N LYS A 62 -1.07 12.81 -7.29
CA LYS A 62 -2.26 12.44 -8.05
C LYS A 62 -3.24 11.64 -7.21
N SER A 63 -4.53 11.95 -7.31
CA SER A 63 -5.58 11.22 -6.60
C SER A 63 -5.54 9.73 -6.95
N ILE A 64 -5.70 8.86 -5.94
CA ILE A 64 -5.77 7.41 -6.13
C ILE A 64 -7.15 6.92 -6.60
N GLY A 65 -8.14 7.82 -6.65
CA GLY A 65 -9.52 7.46 -6.96
C GLY A 65 -10.20 6.70 -5.83
N LYS A 66 -11.21 5.88 -6.17
CA LYS A 66 -11.90 5.01 -5.21
C LYS A 66 -11.08 3.73 -4.99
N ILE A 67 -10.93 3.31 -3.74
CA ILE A 67 -10.25 2.05 -3.39
C ILE A 67 -11.16 0.89 -3.80
N MET A 68 -10.69 0.06 -4.73
CA MET A 68 -11.44 -1.10 -5.23
C MET A 68 -11.13 -2.39 -4.46
N GLY A 69 -10.00 -2.44 -3.76
CA GLY A 69 -9.56 -3.62 -3.02
C GLY A 69 -8.12 -3.48 -2.55
N ILE A 70 -7.69 -4.45 -1.74
CA ILE A 70 -6.32 -4.55 -1.22
C ILE A 70 -5.76 -5.90 -1.64
N ARG A 71 -4.50 -5.90 -2.09
CA ARG A 71 -3.75 -7.13 -2.37
C ARG A 71 -2.61 -7.24 -1.37
N LEU A 72 -2.65 -8.28 -0.55
CA LEU A 72 -1.55 -8.67 0.33
C LEU A 72 -0.82 -9.86 -0.28
N THR A 73 0.51 -9.81 -0.33
CA THR A 73 1.36 -10.90 -0.82
C THR A 73 2.32 -11.29 0.29
N ILE A 74 2.35 -12.57 0.65
CA ILE A 74 3.26 -13.12 1.65
C ILE A 74 4.28 -13.99 0.92
N ALA A 75 5.56 -13.67 1.05
CA ALA A 75 6.66 -14.46 0.50
C ALA A 75 7.08 -15.51 1.54
N GLY A 76 6.37 -16.65 1.57
CA GLY A 76 6.67 -17.75 2.48
C GLY A 76 5.43 -18.26 3.23
N ILE A 77 5.66 -18.93 4.37
CA ILE A 77 4.61 -19.43 5.24
C ILE A 77 4.18 -18.30 6.17
N GLY A 78 2.91 -17.93 6.08
CA GLY A 78 2.31 -16.91 6.94
C GLY A 78 0.83 -16.75 6.61
N TYR A 79 0.11 -16.13 7.54
CA TYR A 79 -1.30 -15.82 7.40
C TYR A 79 -1.56 -14.45 8.01
N PHE A 80 -2.72 -13.89 7.73
CA PHE A 80 -3.25 -12.74 8.45
C PHE A 80 -4.56 -13.17 9.11
N ASP A 81 -4.81 -12.68 10.32
CA ASP A 81 -6.02 -13.06 11.07
C ASP A 81 -7.23 -12.22 10.65
N SER A 82 -7.02 -10.93 10.42
CA SER A 82 -8.10 -10.01 10.06
C SER A 82 -7.63 -8.90 9.15
N LEU A 83 -8.54 -8.40 8.32
CA LEU A 83 -8.36 -7.23 7.48
C LEU A 83 -9.59 -6.33 7.67
N GLN A 84 -9.37 -5.08 8.05
CA GLN A 84 -10.41 -4.07 8.16
C GLN A 84 -10.06 -2.86 7.31
N ILE A 85 -11.00 -2.42 6.49
CA ILE A 85 -10.88 -1.19 5.70
C ILE A 85 -11.92 -0.20 6.21
N THR A 86 -11.49 0.99 6.60
CA THR A 86 -12.41 2.03 7.10
C THR A 86 -12.18 3.34 6.37
N ASP A 87 -13.25 3.91 5.82
CA ASP A 87 -13.22 5.27 5.29
C ASP A 87 -13.14 6.27 6.46
N LEU A 88 -12.08 7.08 6.48
CA LEU A 88 -11.86 8.01 7.60
C LEU A 88 -12.90 9.14 7.68
N LYS A 89 -13.56 9.46 6.56
CA LYS A 89 -14.56 10.53 6.45
C LYS A 89 -15.95 10.03 6.80
N THR A 90 -16.39 8.90 6.24
CA THR A 90 -17.76 8.37 6.45
C THR A 90 -17.85 7.40 7.63
N LYS A 91 -16.71 6.87 8.11
CA LYS A 91 -16.62 5.77 9.10
C LYS A 91 -17.20 4.43 8.62
N GLU A 92 -17.54 4.34 7.34
CA GLU A 92 -17.96 3.09 6.73
C GLU A 92 -16.80 2.08 6.76
N THR A 93 -17.13 0.84 7.13
CA THR A 93 -16.18 -0.28 7.14
C THR A 93 -16.58 -1.26 6.03
N PHE A 94 -15.60 -1.77 5.29
CA PHE A 94 -15.76 -2.72 4.18
C PHE A 94 -15.11 -4.06 4.51
#